data_AF-A0A6G7XVJ9-F1
#
_entry.id   AF-A0A6G7XVJ9-F1
#
_cell.length_a   1.000
_cell.length_b   1.000
_cell.length_c   1.000
_cell.angle_alpha   90.00
_cell.angle_beta   90.00
_cell.angle_gamma   90.00
#
_symmetry.space_group_name_H-M   'P 1'
#
loop_
_entity.id
_entity.type
_entity.pdbx_description
1 polymer ?
#
loop_
_entity_poly.entity_id
_entity_poly.type
_entity_poly.pdbx_seq_one_letter_code
_entity_poly.pdbx_strand_id
1 'polypeptide(L)'
;MAAATQSVAGGKRFRAMFCAWGFRAVREPEPGEEGALLRAAAALELLHASALVHDDFMDASDTRRGHPATHVAFAELHRSSGWPGSPEQYGAAAAVLLGDLLLSWADELMRGCGLPADVVAEALRVFDATRSEVVLGQFLDVSLQARGEADVEQAMQVVRYKSAKYSVERPLHVGAVLAGGGPEMVGALSAFGLPLGEAFQLRDDLLGVFGDPSVTGKPAGDDLTEGKRTVLVALALAGSSVEDAAALDAALGRALEPAEVARFQGVIESSGAAAQVEERIDALTRDCLAALEAAPVTSYARVVLADLARAATQRSL
;
A
#
# COMPACT_ATOMS: atom_id res chain seq x y z
N MET A 1 -5.49 -19.59 -12.28
CA MET A 1 -5.66 -18.61 -13.39
C MET A 1 -6.75 -17.59 -13.10
N ALA A 2 -8.04 -17.95 -12.99
CA ALA A 2 -9.12 -16.97 -12.75
C ALA A 2 -8.90 -16.07 -11.51
N ALA A 3 -8.55 -16.65 -10.36
CA ALA A 3 -8.26 -15.90 -9.14
C ALA A 3 -7.05 -14.94 -9.29
N ALA A 4 -6.03 -15.35 -10.04
CA ALA A 4 -4.88 -14.48 -10.33
C ALA A 4 -5.31 -13.29 -11.20
N THR A 5 -6.10 -13.52 -12.25
CA THR A 5 -6.67 -12.46 -13.10
C THR A 5 -7.51 -11.49 -12.28
N GLN A 6 -8.34 -11.99 -11.36
CA GLN A 6 -9.16 -11.16 -10.48
C GLN A 6 -8.30 -10.32 -9.52
N SER A 7 -7.24 -10.89 -8.95
CA SER A 7 -6.33 -10.18 -8.03
C SER A 7 -5.65 -8.98 -8.70
N VAL A 8 -5.40 -9.08 -10.00
CA VAL A 8 -4.87 -7.98 -10.80
C VAL A 8 -5.96 -7.18 -11.51
N ALA A 9 -7.26 -7.41 -11.32
CA ALA A 9 -8.32 -6.62 -11.95
C ALA A 9 -8.66 -5.36 -11.15
N GLY A 10 -9.00 -4.26 -11.84
CA GLY A 10 -9.34 -2.97 -11.22
C GLY A 10 -8.17 -2.29 -10.48
N GLY A 11 -8.47 -1.35 -9.58
CA GLY A 11 -7.45 -0.53 -8.91
C GLY A 11 -6.84 0.55 -9.81
N LYS A 12 -6.12 1.49 -9.20
CA LYS A 12 -5.65 2.72 -9.85
C LYS A 12 -4.29 2.58 -10.55
N ARG A 13 -3.62 1.44 -10.40
CA ARG A 13 -2.27 1.15 -10.98
C ARG A 13 -1.19 2.15 -10.57
N PHE A 14 -1.26 2.64 -9.33
CA PHE A 14 -0.35 3.68 -8.84
C PHE A 14 1.11 3.27 -8.97
N ARG A 15 1.47 2.02 -8.64
CA ARG A 15 2.85 1.56 -8.69
C ARG A 15 3.35 1.48 -10.12
N ALA A 16 2.53 0.97 -11.04
CA ALA A 16 2.86 0.99 -12.46
C ALA A 16 3.04 2.42 -13.00
N MET A 17 2.17 3.37 -12.62
CA MET A 17 2.29 4.77 -13.03
C MET A 17 3.58 5.40 -12.50
N PHE A 18 3.89 5.24 -11.21
CA PHE A 18 5.13 5.77 -10.64
C PHE A 18 6.38 5.15 -11.26
N CYS A 19 6.36 3.86 -11.63
CA CYS A 19 7.45 3.26 -12.40
C CYS A 19 7.59 3.88 -13.80
N ALA A 20 6.48 3.98 -14.55
CA ALA A 20 6.48 4.56 -15.88
C ALA A 20 6.96 6.04 -15.89
N TRP A 21 6.62 6.80 -14.84
CA TRP A 21 7.03 8.19 -14.70
C TRP A 21 8.40 8.38 -14.05
N GLY A 22 8.86 7.41 -13.26
CA GLY A 22 10.26 7.35 -12.83
C GLY A 22 11.21 7.16 -14.02
N PHE A 23 10.81 6.34 -15.00
CA PHE A 23 11.56 6.20 -16.26
C PHE A 23 11.57 7.52 -17.04
N ARG A 24 10.38 8.10 -17.26
CA ARG A 24 10.20 9.37 -18.02
C ARG A 24 10.76 10.61 -17.33
N ALA A 25 11.01 10.54 -16.03
CA ALA A 25 11.75 11.57 -15.31
C ALA A 25 13.20 11.67 -15.78
N VAL A 26 13.77 10.58 -16.30
CA VAL A 26 15.14 10.52 -16.85
C VAL A 26 15.12 10.77 -18.36
N ARG A 27 14.32 10.01 -19.12
CA ARG A 27 14.20 10.12 -20.57
C ARG A 27 12.91 9.47 -21.09
N GLU A 28 12.51 9.84 -22.30
CA GLU A 28 11.45 9.11 -23.00
C GLU A 28 11.93 7.71 -23.44
N PRO A 29 11.04 6.71 -23.49
CA PRO A 29 11.36 5.39 -24.02
C PRO A 29 11.65 5.47 -25.52
N GLU A 30 12.67 4.73 -25.96
CA GLU A 30 13.01 4.59 -27.37
C GLU A 30 11.98 3.69 -28.09
N PRO A 31 11.90 3.75 -29.44
CA PRO A 31 11.05 2.84 -30.20
C PRO A 31 11.32 1.36 -29.85
N GLY A 32 10.31 0.68 -29.32
CA GLY A 32 10.40 -0.71 -28.88
C GLY A 32 10.55 -0.90 -27.36
N GLU A 33 10.94 0.14 -26.62
CA GLU A 33 11.04 0.08 -25.15
C GLU A 33 9.69 0.24 -24.44
N GLU A 34 8.70 0.89 -25.07
CA GLU A 34 7.39 1.14 -24.45
C GLU A 34 6.74 -0.14 -23.89
N GLY A 35 6.70 -1.19 -24.70
CA GLY A 35 6.17 -2.49 -24.25
C GLY A 35 7.00 -3.13 -23.14
N ALA A 36 8.30 -2.87 -23.10
CA ALA A 36 9.18 -3.38 -22.06
C ALA A 36 9.00 -2.63 -20.73
N LEU A 37 8.87 -1.30 -20.79
CA LEU A 37 8.53 -0.46 -19.64
C LEU A 37 7.17 -0.85 -19.05
N LEU A 38 6.16 -1.09 -19.89
CA LEU A 38 4.85 -1.54 -19.42
C LEU A 38 4.91 -2.90 -18.73
N ARG A 39 5.74 -3.85 -19.20
CA ARG A 39 5.96 -5.14 -18.52
C ARG A 39 6.67 -4.96 -17.18
N ALA A 40 7.70 -4.14 -17.12
CA ALA A 40 8.40 -3.82 -15.86
C ALA A 40 7.46 -3.14 -14.84
N ALA A 41 6.63 -2.20 -15.30
CA ALA A 41 5.61 -1.55 -14.48
C ALA A 41 4.53 -2.54 -14.00
N ALA A 42 4.09 -3.46 -14.87
CA ALA A 42 3.13 -4.50 -14.52
C ALA A 42 3.69 -5.53 -13.51
N ALA A 43 5.00 -5.76 -13.47
CA ALA A 43 5.63 -6.61 -12.46
C ALA A 43 5.41 -6.06 -11.04
N LEU A 44 5.43 -4.74 -10.85
CA LEU A 44 5.11 -4.11 -9.57
C LEU A 44 3.63 -4.28 -9.17
N GLU A 45 2.73 -4.36 -10.14
CA GLU A 45 1.31 -4.64 -9.88
C GLU A 45 1.06 -6.11 -9.55
N LEU A 46 1.86 -7.04 -10.10
CA LEU A 46 1.85 -8.45 -9.67
C LEU A 46 2.39 -8.61 -8.25
N LEU A 47 3.49 -7.92 -7.92
CA LEU A 47 3.99 -7.83 -6.55
C LEU A 47 2.91 -7.28 -5.61
N HIS A 48 2.11 -6.31 -6.07
CA HIS A 48 0.99 -5.78 -5.30
C HIS A 48 -0.18 -6.73 -5.13
N ALA A 49 -0.54 -7.45 -6.17
CA ALA A 49 -1.54 -8.49 -6.04
C ALA A 49 -1.10 -9.58 -5.05
N SER A 50 0.18 -9.97 -5.08
CA SER A 50 0.76 -10.90 -4.09
C SER A 50 0.63 -10.36 -2.67
N ALA A 51 1.09 -9.14 -2.42
CA ALA A 51 1.02 -8.51 -1.10
C ALA A 51 -0.42 -8.43 -0.58
N LEU A 52 -1.40 -8.02 -1.41
CA LEU A 52 -2.80 -7.94 -1.00
C LEU A 52 -3.41 -9.31 -0.67
N VAL A 53 -3.11 -10.36 -1.45
CA VAL A 53 -3.64 -11.71 -1.20
C VAL A 53 -3.15 -12.24 0.15
N HIS A 54 -1.88 -12.00 0.48
CA HIS A 54 -1.30 -12.39 1.77
C HIS A 54 -1.81 -11.51 2.92
N ASP A 55 -1.87 -10.19 2.73
CA ASP A 55 -2.37 -9.21 3.70
C ASP A 55 -3.83 -9.50 4.09
N ASP A 56 -4.72 -9.72 3.11
CA ASP A 56 -6.13 -10.08 3.34
C ASP A 56 -6.28 -11.33 4.23
N PHE A 57 -5.36 -12.30 4.08
CA PHE A 57 -5.38 -13.51 4.92
C PHE A 57 -4.82 -13.25 6.32
N MET A 58 -3.74 -12.47 6.44
CA MET A 58 -3.13 -12.13 7.74
C MET A 58 -4.05 -11.26 8.60
N ASP A 59 -4.76 -10.33 7.97
CA ASP A 59 -5.68 -9.38 8.62
C ASP A 59 -7.11 -9.96 8.77
N ALA A 60 -7.34 -11.20 8.30
CA ALA A 60 -8.65 -11.85 8.28
C ALA A 60 -9.76 -11.02 7.59
N SER A 61 -9.40 -10.26 6.55
CA SER A 61 -10.34 -9.39 5.82
C SER A 61 -11.28 -10.22 4.94
N ASP A 62 -12.59 -10.03 5.09
CA ASP A 62 -13.59 -10.79 4.31
C ASP A 62 -13.66 -10.37 2.83
N THR A 63 -13.33 -9.10 2.54
CA THR A 63 -13.55 -8.51 1.22
C THR A 63 -12.36 -7.67 0.73
N ARG A 64 -12.19 -7.66 -0.60
CA ARG A 64 -11.23 -6.83 -1.32
C ARG A 64 -11.84 -6.31 -2.61
N ARG A 65 -11.89 -4.98 -2.76
CA ARG A 65 -12.43 -4.28 -3.94
C ARG A 65 -13.87 -4.73 -4.28
N GLY A 66 -14.72 -4.89 -3.26
CA GLY A 66 -16.12 -5.31 -3.42
C GLY A 66 -16.32 -6.80 -3.77
N HIS A 67 -15.26 -7.61 -3.74
CA HIS A 67 -15.32 -9.06 -3.92
C HIS A 67 -14.84 -9.80 -2.66
N PRO A 68 -15.22 -11.08 -2.46
CA PRO A 68 -14.64 -11.88 -1.38
C PRO A 68 -13.12 -11.95 -1.50
N ALA A 69 -12.42 -11.85 -0.37
CA ALA A 69 -10.98 -12.08 -0.32
C ALA A 69 -10.63 -13.50 -0.77
N THR A 70 -9.38 -13.73 -1.21
CA THR A 70 -8.96 -15.02 -1.78
C THR A 70 -9.25 -16.19 -0.84
N HIS A 71 -8.89 -16.07 0.44
CA HIS A 71 -9.09 -17.15 1.40
C HIS A 71 -10.58 -17.47 1.62
N VAL A 72 -11.45 -16.44 1.62
CA VAL A 72 -12.91 -16.59 1.72
C VAL A 72 -13.48 -17.27 0.48
N ALA A 73 -13.09 -16.81 -0.71
CA ALA A 73 -13.60 -17.34 -1.98
C ALA A 73 -13.28 -18.83 -2.15
N PHE A 74 -12.06 -19.24 -1.79
CA PHE A 74 -11.65 -20.65 -1.87
C PHE A 74 -12.28 -21.51 -0.76
N ALA A 75 -12.47 -20.97 0.45
CA ALA A 75 -13.24 -21.67 1.48
C ALA A 75 -14.68 -21.92 1.02
N GLU A 76 -15.33 -20.94 0.39
CA GLU A 76 -16.69 -21.09 -0.13
C GLU A 76 -16.77 -22.07 -1.32
N LEU A 77 -15.76 -22.05 -2.19
CA LEU A 77 -15.64 -23.05 -3.26
C LEU A 77 -15.56 -24.48 -2.68
N HIS A 78 -14.79 -24.68 -1.60
CA HIS A 78 -14.68 -25.98 -0.94
C HIS A 78 -16.01 -26.44 -0.36
N ARG A 79 -16.73 -25.55 0.36
CA ARG A 79 -18.06 -25.83 0.92
C ARG A 79 -19.07 -26.20 -0.15
N SER A 80 -19.22 -25.35 -1.16
CA SER A 80 -20.17 -25.54 -2.26
C SER A 80 -19.89 -26.79 -3.09
N SER A 81 -18.62 -27.23 -3.14
CA SER A 81 -18.23 -28.46 -3.85
C SER A 81 -18.41 -29.73 -3.01
N GLY A 82 -18.76 -29.61 -1.72
CA GLY A 82 -18.95 -30.75 -0.82
C GLY A 82 -17.69 -31.58 -0.60
N TRP A 83 -16.50 -30.95 -0.68
CA TRP A 83 -15.24 -31.65 -0.50
C TRP A 83 -14.99 -32.01 0.97
N PRO A 84 -14.28 -33.11 1.26
CA PRO A 84 -13.91 -33.45 2.64
C PRO A 84 -12.84 -32.50 3.19
N GLY A 85 -12.78 -32.37 4.52
CA GLY A 85 -11.77 -31.56 5.24
C GLY A 85 -12.26 -30.18 5.66
N SER A 86 -11.34 -29.31 6.10
CA SER A 86 -11.66 -27.94 6.53
C SER A 86 -11.64 -26.96 5.34
N PRO A 87 -12.77 -26.26 5.07
CA PRO A 87 -12.81 -25.18 4.09
C PRO A 87 -11.85 -24.04 4.42
N GLU A 88 -11.70 -23.69 5.70
CA GLU A 88 -10.86 -22.60 6.17
C GLU A 88 -9.38 -22.89 5.90
N GLN A 89 -8.94 -24.12 6.19
CA GLN A 89 -7.57 -24.55 5.89
C GLN A 89 -7.30 -24.56 4.38
N TYR A 90 -8.29 -24.94 3.57
CA TYR A 90 -8.16 -24.90 2.11
C TYR A 90 -8.07 -23.46 1.58
N GLY A 91 -8.90 -22.56 2.10
CA GLY A 91 -8.86 -21.13 1.80
C GLY A 91 -7.51 -20.50 2.16
N ALA A 92 -7.00 -20.78 3.36
CA ALA A 92 -5.68 -20.34 3.82
C ALA A 92 -4.56 -20.83 2.90
N ALA A 93 -4.54 -22.13 2.58
CA ALA A 93 -3.56 -22.71 1.67
C ALA A 93 -3.61 -22.08 0.27
N ALA A 94 -4.82 -21.83 -0.25
CA ALA A 94 -5.00 -21.19 -1.54
C ALA A 94 -4.48 -19.73 -1.55
N ALA A 95 -4.71 -18.96 -0.48
CA ALA A 95 -4.20 -17.60 -0.37
C ALA A 95 -2.66 -17.57 -0.34
N VAL A 96 -2.02 -18.42 0.48
CA VAL A 96 -0.55 -18.53 0.53
C VAL A 96 0.02 -18.86 -0.85
N LEU A 97 -0.47 -19.93 -1.48
CA LEU A 97 0.03 -20.40 -2.77
C LEU A 97 -0.23 -19.42 -3.92
N LEU A 98 -1.37 -18.72 -3.91
CA LEU A 98 -1.66 -17.71 -4.93
C LEU A 98 -0.74 -16.49 -4.78
N GLY A 99 -0.53 -16.01 -3.56
CA GLY A 99 0.38 -14.89 -3.33
C GLY A 99 1.83 -15.24 -3.71
N ASP A 100 2.29 -16.46 -3.42
CA ASP A 100 3.62 -16.94 -3.82
C ASP A 100 3.76 -17.04 -5.34
N LEU A 101 2.73 -17.54 -6.03
CA LEU A 101 2.71 -17.64 -7.49
C LEU A 101 2.76 -16.25 -8.14
N LEU A 102 1.98 -15.30 -7.63
CA LEU A 102 1.97 -13.91 -8.11
C LEU A 102 3.34 -13.24 -7.91
N LEU A 103 3.99 -13.49 -6.78
CA LEU A 103 5.35 -13.01 -6.52
C LEU A 103 6.36 -13.59 -7.51
N SER A 104 6.28 -14.91 -7.76
CA SER A 104 7.15 -15.58 -8.74
C SER A 104 6.94 -15.02 -10.16
N TRP A 105 5.69 -14.72 -10.55
CA TRP A 105 5.40 -14.11 -11.86
C TRP A 105 5.80 -12.65 -11.95
N ALA A 106 5.73 -11.88 -10.87
CA ALA A 106 6.27 -10.52 -10.82
C ALA A 106 7.77 -10.54 -11.18
N ASP A 107 8.49 -11.46 -10.56
CA ASP A 107 9.90 -11.71 -10.77
C ASP A 107 10.25 -12.13 -12.21
N GLU A 108 9.49 -13.08 -12.76
CA GLU A 108 9.64 -13.52 -14.15
C GLU A 108 9.38 -12.37 -15.12
N LEU A 109 8.34 -11.57 -14.87
CA LEU A 109 7.95 -10.47 -15.74
C LEU A 109 8.96 -9.31 -15.70
N MET A 110 9.54 -9.00 -14.54
CA MET A 110 10.62 -8.00 -14.44
C MET A 110 11.87 -8.47 -15.17
N ARG A 111 12.33 -9.71 -14.92
CA ARG A 111 13.51 -10.28 -15.60
C ARG A 111 13.33 -10.39 -17.11
N GLY A 112 12.12 -10.76 -17.54
CA GLY A 112 11.73 -10.91 -18.94
C GLY A 112 11.13 -9.65 -19.55
N CYS A 113 11.27 -8.47 -18.94
CA CYS A 113 10.59 -7.27 -19.42
C CYS A 113 11.06 -6.86 -20.83
N GLY A 114 12.26 -7.24 -21.26
CA GLY A 114 12.75 -7.02 -22.62
C GLY A 114 13.62 -5.77 -22.80
N LEU A 115 14.02 -5.13 -21.70
CA LEU A 115 15.12 -4.16 -21.67
C LEU A 115 16.49 -4.88 -21.61
N PRO A 116 17.62 -4.19 -21.90
CA PRO A 116 18.96 -4.77 -21.81
C PRO A 116 19.24 -5.42 -20.45
N ALA A 117 19.90 -6.59 -20.46
CA ALA A 117 20.05 -7.43 -19.28
C ALA A 117 20.85 -6.77 -18.14
N ASP A 118 21.84 -5.95 -18.47
CA ASP A 118 22.64 -5.16 -17.53
C ASP A 118 21.79 -4.07 -16.84
N VAL A 119 20.96 -3.37 -17.61
CA VAL A 119 20.00 -2.38 -17.07
C VAL A 119 18.97 -3.04 -16.16
N VAL A 120 18.41 -4.17 -16.58
CA VAL A 120 17.45 -4.95 -15.79
C VAL A 120 18.09 -5.47 -14.50
N ALA A 121 19.36 -5.90 -14.55
CA ALA A 121 20.07 -6.37 -13.36
C ALA A 121 20.22 -5.29 -12.28
N GLU A 122 20.46 -4.04 -12.66
CA GLU A 122 20.50 -2.91 -11.72
C GLU A 122 19.11 -2.62 -11.13
N ALA A 123 18.07 -2.59 -11.96
CA ALA A 123 16.70 -2.39 -11.50
C ALA A 123 16.21 -3.51 -10.57
N LEU A 124 16.65 -4.75 -10.80
CA LEU A 124 16.35 -5.89 -9.92
C LEU A 124 16.87 -5.67 -8.50
N ARG A 125 18.03 -5.03 -8.29
CA ARG A 125 18.50 -4.70 -6.94
C ARG A 125 17.53 -3.80 -6.19
N VAL A 126 16.94 -2.83 -6.89
CA VAL A 126 15.89 -1.96 -6.34
C VAL A 126 14.61 -2.75 -6.07
N PHE A 127 14.22 -3.62 -7.00
CA PHE A 127 13.06 -4.49 -6.86
C PHE A 127 13.20 -5.47 -5.68
N ASP A 128 14.37 -6.05 -5.46
CA ASP A 128 14.71 -6.93 -4.33
C ASP A 128 14.61 -6.20 -3.00
N ALA A 129 15.14 -4.97 -2.94
CA ALA A 129 15.00 -4.11 -1.76
C ALA A 129 13.52 -3.79 -1.49
N THR A 130 12.74 -3.52 -2.53
CA THR A 130 11.29 -3.27 -2.43
C THR A 130 10.57 -4.43 -1.76
N ARG A 131 10.86 -5.66 -2.21
CA ARG A 131 10.28 -6.90 -1.65
C ARG A 131 10.67 -7.10 -0.19
N SER A 132 11.95 -6.88 0.13
CA SER A 132 12.43 -7.02 1.52
C SER A 132 11.78 -5.99 2.45
N GLU A 133 11.69 -4.74 2.01
CA GLU A 133 11.13 -3.65 2.79
C GLU A 133 9.62 -3.81 3.02
N VAL A 134 8.84 -4.22 2.01
CA VAL A 134 7.40 -4.42 2.20
C VAL A 134 7.11 -5.60 3.13
N VAL A 135 7.87 -6.70 3.04
CA VAL A 135 7.72 -7.85 3.94
C VAL A 135 8.12 -7.48 5.37
N LEU A 136 9.21 -6.74 5.57
CA LEU A 136 9.61 -6.25 6.89
C LEU A 136 8.56 -5.27 7.46
N GLY A 137 8.01 -4.39 6.63
CA GLY A 137 6.92 -3.49 7.00
C GLY A 137 5.66 -4.25 7.42
N GLN A 138 5.29 -5.29 6.68
CA GLN A 138 4.16 -6.16 7.04
C GLN A 138 4.41 -6.88 8.37
N PHE A 139 5.62 -7.41 8.57
CA PHE A 139 5.97 -8.08 9.81
C PHE A 139 5.90 -7.12 11.01
N LEU A 140 6.35 -5.87 10.84
CA LEU A 140 6.24 -4.85 11.86
C LEU A 140 4.77 -4.55 12.19
N ASP A 141 3.91 -4.39 11.18
CA ASP A 141 2.47 -4.13 11.36
C ASP A 141 1.80 -5.22 12.21
N VAL A 142 1.91 -6.49 11.79
CA VAL A 142 1.31 -7.61 12.53
C VAL A 142 1.93 -7.77 13.94
N SER A 143 3.21 -7.40 14.11
CA SER A 143 3.87 -7.43 15.42
C SER A 143 3.33 -6.36 16.38
N LEU A 144 3.06 -5.14 15.88
CA LEU A 144 2.48 -4.07 16.70
C LEU A 144 1.07 -4.43 17.16
N GLN A 145 0.26 -4.98 16.24
CA GLN A 145 -1.07 -5.48 16.56
C GLN A 145 -1.01 -6.57 17.63
N ALA A 146 -0.13 -7.57 17.47
CA ALA A 146 0.01 -8.67 18.42
C ALA A 146 0.50 -8.24 19.81
N ARG A 147 1.32 -7.18 19.90
CA ARG A 147 1.84 -6.66 21.18
C ARG A 147 0.89 -5.68 21.85
N GLY A 148 -0.10 -5.16 21.13
CA GLY A 148 -0.95 -4.06 21.61
C GLY A 148 -0.18 -2.76 21.83
N GLU A 149 0.99 -2.59 21.19
CA GLU A 149 1.79 -1.38 21.30
C GLU A 149 1.18 -0.28 20.42
N ALA A 150 0.94 0.89 21.00
CA ALA A 150 0.45 2.07 20.29
C ALA A 150 1.49 3.20 20.42
N ASP A 151 2.47 3.18 19.52
CA ASP A 151 3.52 4.18 19.44
C ASP A 151 3.55 4.83 18.06
N VAL A 152 3.61 6.16 18.04
CA VAL A 152 3.55 6.94 16.80
C VAL A 152 4.80 6.73 15.95
N GLU A 153 5.97 6.55 16.56
CA GLU A 153 7.22 6.33 15.82
C GLU A 153 7.20 4.96 15.13
N GLN A 154 6.83 3.90 15.84
CA GLN A 154 6.67 2.55 15.28
C GLN A 154 5.57 2.50 14.20
N ALA A 155 4.42 3.14 14.42
CA ALA A 155 3.37 3.22 13.41
C ALA A 155 3.84 3.97 12.15
N MET A 156 4.63 5.04 12.30
CA MET A 156 5.26 5.72 11.17
C MET A 156 6.30 4.84 10.46
N GLN A 157 7.01 3.96 11.16
CA GLN A 157 7.89 2.98 10.50
C GLN A 157 7.09 1.99 9.65
N VAL A 158 5.93 1.52 10.12
CA VAL A 158 5.02 0.71 9.30
C VAL A 158 4.60 1.48 8.06
N VAL A 159 4.10 2.71 8.22
CA VAL A 159 3.73 3.59 7.10
C VAL A 159 4.86 3.71 6.09
N ARG A 160 6.08 3.96 6.57
CA ARG A 160 7.27 4.14 5.73
C ARG A 160 7.58 2.88 4.91
N TYR A 161 7.72 1.72 5.56
CA TYR A 161 8.21 0.51 4.91
C TYR A 161 7.12 -0.31 4.21
N LYS A 162 5.96 -0.51 4.85
CA LYS A 162 4.83 -1.28 4.29
C LYS A 162 4.18 -0.54 3.12
N SER A 163 4.14 0.79 3.15
CA SER A 163 3.41 1.57 2.16
C SER A 163 4.23 2.60 1.41
N ALA A 164 4.87 3.55 2.07
CA ALA A 164 5.45 4.72 1.38
C ALA A 164 6.56 4.33 0.39
N LYS A 165 7.53 3.54 0.87
CA LYS A 165 8.61 3.00 0.06
C LYS A 165 8.09 2.14 -1.07
N TYR A 166 7.23 1.21 -0.71
CA TYR A 166 6.71 0.18 -1.58
C TYR A 166 5.79 0.71 -2.70
N SER A 167 4.97 1.71 -2.39
CA SER A 167 3.89 2.19 -3.26
C SER A 167 4.32 3.32 -4.19
N VAL A 168 5.33 4.10 -3.80
CA VAL A 168 5.73 5.34 -4.49
C VAL A 168 7.24 5.39 -4.75
N GLU A 169 8.06 5.46 -3.71
CA GLU A 169 9.51 5.69 -3.82
C GLU A 169 10.21 4.61 -4.67
N ARG A 170 10.00 3.33 -4.33
CA ARG A 170 10.66 2.23 -5.03
C ARG A 170 10.18 2.05 -6.47
N PRO A 171 8.87 2.13 -6.78
CA PRO A 171 8.44 2.19 -8.17
C PRO A 171 9.14 3.29 -8.98
N LEU A 172 9.24 4.52 -8.45
CA LEU A 172 9.99 5.61 -9.10
C LEU A 172 11.45 5.23 -9.36
N HIS A 173 12.11 4.64 -8.35
CA HIS A 173 13.50 4.20 -8.47
C HIS A 173 13.67 3.10 -9.51
N VAL A 174 12.79 2.10 -9.56
CA VAL A 174 12.82 1.04 -10.58
C VAL A 174 12.74 1.65 -11.97
N GLY A 175 11.77 2.54 -12.20
CA GLY A 175 11.64 3.25 -13.47
C GLY A 175 12.88 4.05 -13.85
N ALA A 176 13.40 4.86 -12.91
CA ALA A 176 14.55 5.71 -13.16
C ALA A 176 15.81 4.90 -13.47
N VAL A 177 16.07 3.81 -12.73
CA VAL A 177 17.21 2.93 -12.97
C VAL A 177 17.10 2.23 -14.33
N LEU A 178 15.90 1.78 -14.71
CA LEU A 178 15.65 1.22 -16.05
C LEU A 178 15.93 2.21 -17.18
N ALA A 179 15.80 3.51 -16.90
CA ALA A 179 16.11 4.58 -17.86
C ALA A 179 17.60 5.01 -17.86
N GLY A 180 18.42 4.46 -16.96
CA GLY A 180 19.83 4.84 -16.78
C GLY A 180 20.06 5.97 -15.78
N GLY A 181 19.08 6.27 -14.93
CA GLY A 181 19.18 7.27 -13.87
C GLY A 181 20.20 6.89 -12.79
N GLY A 182 21.13 7.80 -12.49
CA GLY A 182 22.15 7.61 -11.47
C GLY A 182 21.69 7.96 -10.04
N PRO A 183 22.59 7.89 -9.04
CA PRO A 183 22.28 8.14 -7.63
C PRO A 183 21.66 9.51 -7.33
N GLU A 184 22.05 10.56 -8.06
CA GLU A 184 21.48 11.91 -7.91
C GLU A 184 19.99 11.93 -8.25
N MET A 185 19.61 11.33 -9.39
CA MET A 185 18.21 11.21 -9.79
C MET A 185 17.42 10.37 -8.79
N VAL A 186 17.97 9.23 -8.37
CA VAL A 186 17.34 8.37 -7.35
C VAL A 186 17.11 9.14 -6.04
N GLY A 187 18.11 9.90 -5.57
CA GLY A 187 17.97 10.73 -4.37
C GLY A 187 16.91 11.84 -4.51
N ALA A 188 16.83 12.49 -5.67
CA ALA A 188 15.80 13.49 -5.95
C ALA A 188 14.39 12.86 -5.96
N LEU A 189 14.25 11.68 -6.56
CA LEU A 189 12.99 10.93 -6.56
C LEU A 189 12.64 10.39 -5.17
N SER A 190 13.61 10.10 -4.30
CA SER A 190 13.34 9.76 -2.89
C SER A 190 12.77 10.94 -2.12
N ALA A 191 13.36 12.14 -2.30
CA ALA A 191 12.90 13.36 -1.64
C ALA A 191 11.46 13.74 -2.03
N PHE A 192 11.03 13.38 -3.24
CA PHE A 192 9.64 13.49 -3.68
C PHE A 192 8.77 12.30 -3.21
N GLY A 193 9.18 11.08 -3.53
CA GLY A 193 8.34 9.90 -3.44
C GLY A 193 8.08 9.43 -2.01
N LEU A 194 9.04 9.61 -1.11
CA LEU A 194 8.91 9.11 0.26
C LEU A 194 7.90 9.92 1.09
N PRO A 195 7.95 11.26 1.15
CA PRO A 195 6.93 12.03 1.85
C PRO A 195 5.54 11.85 1.22
N LEU A 196 5.47 11.76 -0.12
CA LEU A 196 4.22 11.47 -0.81
C LEU A 196 3.62 10.12 -0.40
N GLY A 197 4.45 9.08 -0.34
CA GLY A 197 4.03 7.76 0.09
C GLY A 197 3.56 7.72 1.55
N GLU A 198 4.21 8.48 2.44
CA GLU A 198 3.79 8.62 3.84
C GLU A 198 2.44 9.35 3.93
N ALA A 199 2.28 10.46 3.22
CA ALA A 199 1.01 11.21 3.16
C ALA A 199 -0.13 10.36 2.59
N PHE A 200 0.15 9.58 1.56
CA PHE A 200 -0.79 8.66 0.95
C PHE A 200 -1.32 7.63 1.96
N GLN A 201 -0.44 6.98 2.72
CA GLN A 201 -0.88 5.97 3.70
C GLN A 201 -1.63 6.61 4.87
N LEU A 202 -1.19 7.76 5.36
CA LEU A 202 -1.91 8.49 6.42
C LEU A 202 -3.34 8.88 5.97
N ARG A 203 -3.51 9.25 4.69
CA ARG A 203 -4.85 9.47 4.11
C ARG A 203 -5.66 8.18 4.05
N ASP A 204 -5.05 7.06 3.64
CA ASP A 204 -5.72 5.77 3.59
C ASP A 204 -6.12 5.30 5.01
N ASP A 205 -5.32 5.55 6.05
CA ASP A 205 -5.67 5.25 7.47
C ASP A 205 -6.85 6.10 7.96
N LEU A 206 -6.93 7.38 7.58
CA LEU A 206 -8.11 8.21 7.86
C LEU A 206 -9.36 7.65 7.17
N LEU A 207 -9.25 7.25 5.90
CA LEU A 207 -10.35 6.66 5.15
C LEU A 207 -10.77 5.29 5.70
N GLY A 208 -9.83 4.50 6.22
CA GLY A 208 -10.13 3.21 6.85
C GLY A 208 -11.01 3.34 8.11
N VAL A 209 -10.92 4.48 8.81
CA VAL A 209 -11.76 4.78 9.97
C VAL A 209 -13.02 5.56 9.59
N PHE A 210 -12.90 6.61 8.77
CA PHE A 210 -13.97 7.60 8.53
C PHE A 210 -14.60 7.55 7.14
N GLY A 211 -13.99 6.85 6.18
CA GLY A 211 -14.36 6.94 4.77
C GLY A 211 -15.68 6.24 4.41
N ASP A 212 -16.35 6.76 3.40
CA ASP A 212 -17.54 6.14 2.81
C ASP A 212 -17.20 4.77 2.18
N PRO A 213 -17.92 3.67 2.49
CA PRO A 213 -17.71 2.36 1.89
C PRO A 213 -17.74 2.32 0.36
N SER A 214 -18.47 3.23 -0.28
CA SER A 214 -18.50 3.37 -1.74
C SER A 214 -17.19 3.87 -2.33
N VAL A 215 -16.37 4.57 -1.54
CA VAL A 215 -15.05 5.10 -1.91
C VAL A 215 -13.94 4.10 -1.55
N THR A 216 -13.99 3.52 -0.35
CA THR A 216 -12.95 2.62 0.16
C THR A 216 -13.09 1.18 -0.34
N GLY A 217 -14.30 0.77 -0.71
CA GLY A 217 -14.65 -0.60 -1.07
C GLY A 217 -14.63 -1.57 0.11
N LYS A 218 -14.59 -1.05 1.34
CA LYS A 218 -14.59 -1.75 2.64
C LYS A 218 -15.61 -1.06 3.58
N PRO A 219 -16.13 -1.73 4.61
CA PRO A 219 -16.97 -1.09 5.62
C PRO A 219 -16.26 0.09 6.31
N ALA A 220 -17.00 1.08 6.82
CA ALA A 220 -16.41 2.14 7.64
C ALA A 220 -15.94 1.56 8.98
N GLY A 221 -14.74 1.93 9.44
CA GLY A 221 -14.15 1.38 10.66
C GLY A 221 -13.54 -0.01 10.51
N ASP A 222 -13.30 -0.46 9.28
CA ASP A 222 -12.65 -1.75 9.01
C ASP A 222 -11.28 -1.83 9.69
N ASP A 223 -10.50 -0.75 9.66
CA ASP A 223 -9.19 -0.69 10.33
C ASP A 223 -9.28 -0.88 11.86
N LEU A 224 -10.39 -0.46 12.49
CA LEU A 224 -10.63 -0.70 13.92
C LEU A 224 -10.96 -2.18 14.18
N THR A 225 -11.75 -2.78 13.28
CA THR A 225 -12.15 -4.20 13.34
C THR A 225 -10.96 -5.12 13.08
N GLU A 226 -10.09 -4.75 12.14
CA GLU A 226 -8.80 -5.40 11.85
C GLU A 226 -7.78 -5.17 12.98
N GLY A 227 -8.02 -4.20 13.87
CA GLY A 227 -7.18 -3.93 15.03
C GLY A 227 -5.87 -3.22 14.70
N LYS A 228 -5.83 -2.50 13.58
CA LYS A 228 -4.61 -1.81 13.12
C LYS A 228 -4.15 -0.76 14.11
N ARG A 229 -2.83 -0.76 14.35
CA ARG A 229 -2.14 0.19 15.23
C ARG A 229 -1.60 1.37 14.41
N THR A 230 -2.50 2.04 13.70
CA THR A 230 -2.16 3.17 12.82
C THR A 230 -1.68 4.39 13.62
N VAL A 231 -1.06 5.35 12.92
CA VAL A 231 -0.66 6.63 13.52
C VAL A 231 -1.89 7.35 14.11
N LEU A 232 -3.03 7.26 13.43
CA LEU A 232 -4.30 7.82 13.89
C LEU A 232 -4.72 7.22 15.24
N VAL A 233 -4.67 5.88 15.37
CA VAL A 233 -5.02 5.19 16.62
C VAL A 233 -4.04 5.54 17.74
N ALA A 234 -2.73 5.55 17.46
CA ALA A 234 -1.72 5.89 18.45
C ALA A 234 -1.90 7.32 19.00
N LEU A 235 -2.16 8.29 18.11
CA LEU A 235 -2.47 9.67 18.51
C LEU A 235 -3.79 9.75 19.29
N ALA A 236 -4.82 8.99 18.89
CA ALA A 236 -6.11 9.01 19.57
C ALA A 236 -6.02 8.46 20.99
N LEU A 237 -5.29 7.36 21.19
CA LEU A 237 -5.05 6.80 22.53
C LEU A 237 -4.28 7.77 23.42
N ALA A 238 -3.30 8.49 22.88
CA ALA A 238 -2.54 9.49 23.63
C ALA A 238 -3.33 10.77 23.94
N GLY A 239 -4.26 11.17 23.06
CA GLY A 239 -5.05 12.40 23.17
C GLY A 239 -6.40 12.26 23.88
N SER A 240 -6.81 11.05 24.23
CA SER A 240 -8.12 10.76 24.85
C SER A 240 -8.07 10.77 26.38
N SER A 241 -9.25 10.77 27.02
CA SER A 241 -9.37 10.47 28.45
C SER A 241 -8.88 9.05 28.75
N VAL A 242 -8.52 8.76 30.01
CA VAL A 242 -8.04 7.42 30.41
C VAL A 242 -9.12 6.37 30.12
N GLU A 243 -10.37 6.71 30.39
CA GLU A 243 -11.52 5.85 30.17
C GLU A 243 -11.77 5.59 28.67
N ASP A 244 -11.73 6.64 27.83
CA ASP A 244 -11.94 6.49 26.39
C ASP A 244 -10.78 5.77 25.70
N ALA A 245 -9.54 6.06 26.11
CA ALA A 245 -8.35 5.38 25.60
C ALA A 245 -8.40 3.88 25.91
N ALA A 246 -8.71 3.51 27.16
CA ALA A 246 -8.86 2.10 27.54
C ALA A 246 -10.00 1.41 26.78
N ALA A 247 -11.11 2.11 26.56
CA ALA A 247 -12.25 1.56 25.84
C ALA A 247 -11.98 1.40 24.33
N LEU A 248 -11.24 2.32 23.72
CA LEU A 248 -10.80 2.25 22.32
C LEU A 248 -9.80 1.11 22.14
N ASP A 249 -8.77 1.05 22.99
CA ASP A 249 -7.74 0.01 22.91
C ASP A 249 -8.33 -1.41 23.03
N ALA A 250 -9.23 -1.61 24.02
CA ALA A 250 -9.92 -2.88 24.22
C ALA A 250 -10.86 -3.27 23.05
N ALA A 251 -11.17 -2.33 22.15
CA ALA A 251 -12.05 -2.57 21.02
C ALA A 251 -11.35 -2.81 19.70
N LEU A 252 -10.04 -2.63 19.62
CA LEU A 252 -9.29 -2.93 18.40
C LEU A 252 -9.22 -4.44 18.19
N GLY A 253 -9.49 -4.89 16.95
CA GLY A 253 -9.35 -6.31 16.57
C GLY A 253 -10.57 -7.18 16.89
N ARG A 254 -11.70 -6.57 17.30
CA ARG A 254 -12.97 -7.29 17.52
C ARG A 254 -14.00 -6.85 16.49
N ALA A 255 -15.01 -7.71 16.26
CA ALA A 255 -16.20 -7.29 15.52
C ALA A 255 -16.90 -6.14 16.25
N LEU A 256 -17.08 -5.02 15.54
CA LEU A 256 -17.73 -3.81 16.04
C LEU A 256 -19.12 -3.67 15.43
N GLU A 257 -20.12 -3.40 16.27
CA GLU A 257 -21.43 -2.98 15.77
C GLU A 257 -21.35 -1.53 15.24
N PRO A 258 -22.20 -1.12 14.28
CA PRO A 258 -22.16 0.23 13.71
C PRO A 258 -22.20 1.37 14.75
N ALA A 259 -22.92 1.16 15.86
CA ALA A 259 -22.98 2.13 16.95
C ALA A 259 -21.65 2.25 17.73
N GLU A 260 -20.89 1.16 17.82
CA GLU A 260 -19.57 1.16 18.45
C GLU A 260 -18.54 1.82 17.55
N VAL A 261 -18.58 1.54 16.24
CA VAL A 261 -17.77 2.25 15.24
C VAL A 261 -18.00 3.75 15.35
N ALA A 262 -19.25 4.20 15.33
CA ALA A 262 -19.60 5.61 15.46
C ALA A 262 -19.11 6.24 16.78
N ARG A 263 -19.18 5.49 17.88
CA ARG A 263 -18.65 5.94 19.17
C ARG A 263 -17.14 6.16 19.11
N PHE A 264 -16.39 5.22 18.55
CA PHE A 264 -14.94 5.31 18.47
C PHE A 264 -14.44 6.32 17.45
N GLN A 265 -15.17 6.53 16.35
CA GLN A 265 -14.96 7.66 15.46
C GLN A 265 -15.03 8.99 16.24
N GLY A 266 -16.06 9.17 17.08
CA GLY A 266 -16.19 10.36 17.93
C GLY A 266 -15.06 10.52 18.96
N VAL A 267 -14.56 9.41 19.53
CA VAL A 267 -13.38 9.44 20.42
C VAL A 267 -12.14 9.90 19.64
N ILE A 268 -11.90 9.32 18.47
CA ILE A 268 -10.75 9.67 17.62
C ILE A 268 -10.83 11.14 17.17
N GLU A 269 -12.00 11.65 16.79
CA GLU A 269 -12.18 13.06 16.45
C GLU A 269 -11.92 13.99 17.64
N SER A 270 -12.55 13.72 18.79
CA SER A 270 -12.45 14.58 19.98
C SER A 270 -11.07 14.58 20.63
N SER A 271 -10.27 13.52 20.42
CA SER A 271 -8.85 13.47 20.81
C SER A 271 -7.95 14.44 20.02
N GLY A 272 -8.43 14.97 18.90
CA GLY A 272 -7.64 15.78 17.97
C GLY A 272 -6.68 14.98 17.08
N ALA A 273 -6.70 13.65 17.13
CA ALA A 273 -5.84 12.79 16.31
C ALA A 273 -6.07 12.99 14.81
N ALA A 274 -7.33 13.05 14.38
CA ALA A 274 -7.66 13.26 12.96
C ALA A 274 -7.07 14.57 12.42
N ALA A 275 -7.21 15.68 13.16
CA ALA A 275 -6.64 16.97 12.77
C ALA A 275 -5.10 16.94 12.70
N GLN A 276 -4.43 16.26 13.64
CA GLN A 276 -2.97 16.12 13.61
C GLN A 276 -2.49 15.29 12.41
N VAL A 277 -3.23 14.24 12.03
CA VAL A 277 -2.91 13.44 10.83
C VAL A 277 -3.11 14.27 9.57
N GLU A 278 -4.18 15.06 9.48
CA GLU A 278 -4.42 15.99 8.35
C GLU A 278 -3.28 17.01 8.21
N GLU A 279 -2.87 17.67 9.31
CA GLU A 279 -1.74 18.61 9.30
C GLU A 279 -0.44 17.95 8.81
N ARG A 280 -0.22 16.69 9.19
CA ARG A 280 0.94 15.92 8.74
C ARG A 280 0.87 15.57 7.26
N ILE A 281 -0.30 15.18 6.76
CA ILE A 281 -0.54 14.94 5.31
C ILE A 281 -0.24 16.22 4.53
N ASP A 282 -0.71 17.38 4.99
CA ASP A 282 -0.46 18.67 4.36
C ASP A 282 1.03 19.04 4.34
N ALA A 283 1.74 18.83 5.46
CA ALA A 283 3.18 19.07 5.55
C ALA A 283 3.96 18.20 4.56
N LEU A 284 3.72 16.87 4.59
CA LEU A 284 4.37 15.92 3.71
C LEU A 284 4.06 16.18 2.23
N THR A 285 2.83 16.62 1.91
CA THR A 285 2.44 17.01 0.54
C THR A 285 3.17 18.27 0.09
N ARG A 286 3.32 19.28 0.96
CA ARG A 286 4.13 20.47 0.62
C ARG A 286 5.59 20.11 0.38
N ASP A 287 6.16 19.27 1.24
CA ASP A 287 7.56 18.86 1.16
C ASP A 287 7.82 18.06 -0.14
N CYS A 288 6.94 17.13 -0.51
CA CYS A 288 7.11 16.38 -1.75
C CYS A 288 7.04 17.27 -2.99
N LEU A 289 6.06 18.18 -3.06
CA LEU A 289 5.92 19.10 -4.19
C LEU A 289 7.11 20.05 -4.31
N ALA A 290 7.62 20.57 -3.18
CA ALA A 290 8.81 21.40 -3.17
C ALA A 290 10.06 20.63 -3.65
N ALA A 291 10.22 19.38 -3.23
CA ALA A 291 11.31 18.52 -3.69
C ALA A 291 11.22 18.24 -5.21
N LEU A 292 10.01 18.01 -5.72
CA LEU A 292 9.79 17.76 -7.15
C LEU A 292 10.11 18.97 -8.03
N GLU A 293 9.82 20.20 -7.56
CA GLU A 293 10.20 21.42 -8.29
C GLU A 293 11.71 21.60 -8.41
N ALA A 294 12.46 21.22 -7.37
CA ALA A 294 13.92 21.27 -7.36
C ALA A 294 14.57 20.08 -8.10
N ALA A 295 13.82 19.03 -8.42
CA ALA A 295 14.37 17.80 -8.98
C ALA A 295 14.80 17.97 -10.45
N PRO A 296 15.91 17.31 -10.86
CA PRO A 296 16.44 17.36 -12.23
C PRO A 296 15.65 16.42 -13.17
N VAL A 297 14.32 16.42 -13.08
CA VAL A 297 13.42 15.60 -13.92
C VAL A 297 13.02 16.33 -15.19
N THR A 298 12.59 15.59 -16.21
CA THR A 298 11.99 16.21 -17.42
C THR A 298 10.80 17.09 -17.06
N SER A 299 10.59 18.18 -17.81
CA SER A 299 9.51 19.14 -17.54
C SER A 299 8.13 18.50 -17.60
N TYR A 300 7.92 17.54 -18.52
CA TYR A 300 6.67 16.82 -18.63
C TYR A 300 6.44 15.83 -17.48
N ALA A 301 7.47 15.08 -17.08
CA ALA A 301 7.36 14.21 -15.91
C ALA A 301 7.08 15.00 -14.63
N ARG A 302 7.64 16.20 -14.48
CA ARG A 302 7.34 17.08 -13.33
C ARG A 302 5.85 17.38 -13.20
N VAL A 303 5.21 17.80 -14.30
CA VAL A 303 3.78 18.11 -14.31
C VAL A 303 2.96 16.89 -13.91
N VAL A 304 3.22 15.73 -14.53
CA VAL A 304 2.42 14.53 -14.26
C VAL A 304 2.66 13.96 -12.86
N LEU A 305 3.89 13.99 -12.36
CA LEU A 305 4.19 13.58 -10.98
C LEU A 305 3.53 14.50 -9.96
N ALA A 306 3.43 15.81 -10.22
CA ALA A 306 2.71 16.74 -9.37
C ALA A 306 1.20 16.46 -9.36
N ASP A 307 0.61 16.13 -10.51
CA ASP A 307 -0.81 15.75 -10.61
C ASP A 307 -1.09 14.43 -9.89
N LEU A 308 -0.21 13.43 -10.05
CA LEU A 308 -0.30 12.16 -9.32
C LEU A 308 -0.19 12.37 -7.80
N ALA A 309 0.70 13.27 -7.35
CA ALA A 309 0.84 13.60 -5.94
C ALA A 309 -0.46 14.17 -5.36
N ARG A 310 -1.06 15.15 -6.04
CA ARG A 310 -2.36 15.73 -5.64
C ARG A 310 -3.47 14.69 -5.61
N ALA A 311 -3.56 13.85 -6.64
CA ALA A 311 -4.57 12.79 -6.72
C ALA A 311 -4.40 11.70 -5.64
N ALA A 312 -3.18 11.47 -5.18
CA ALA A 312 -2.90 10.51 -4.11
C ALA A 312 -3.29 11.04 -2.73
N THR A 313 -3.09 12.33 -2.44
CA THR A 313 -3.31 12.91 -1.10
C THR A 313 -4.68 13.55 -0.89
N GLN A 314 -5.38 13.96 -1.96
CA GLN A 314 -6.68 14.62 -1.90
C GLN A 314 -7.88 13.66 -2.08
N ARG A 315 -7.72 12.37 -1.77
CA ARG A 315 -8.86 11.45 -1.77
C ARG A 315 -9.91 11.94 -0.77
N SER A 316 -11.09 12.30 -1.26
CA SER A 316 -12.20 12.79 -0.43
C SER A 316 -12.70 11.71 0.52
N LEU A 317 -12.97 12.13 1.78
CA LEU A 317 -13.73 11.39 2.79
C LEU A 317 -15.17 11.14 2.30
#